data_AF-A0A945IA75-F1
#
_entry.id   AF-A0A945IA75-F1
#
_cell.length_a   1.000
_cell.length_b   1.000
_cell.length_c   1.000
_cell.angle_alpha   90.00
_cell.angle_beta   90.00
_cell.angle_gamma   90.00
#
_symmetry.space_group_name_H-M   'P 1'
#
loop_
_entity.id
_entity.type
_entity.pdbx_description
1 polymer ?
#
loop_
_entity_poly.entity_id
_entity_poly.type
_entity_poly.pdbx_seq_one_letter_code
_entity_poly.pdbx_strand_id
1 'polypeptide(L)'
;MTNPEIRHHSSAREFTSTLFEQIKNIYPNLQSDHELLAVEARETKEKEQREFEQFLREAPILDILSFYNIDAENITIPEKEGGIIEIALKKHFWKERLPDGYGYKGGAARTLLRINIGLAAKKPRDIDIIRLSEEEPHPNADNAIAEKFMPEDFAHGHGVEVLHGTHRYFNTRDFTINEVYATEESIHCTEQCILDTIREIVRITEYEYGIADEEGEEYDQNKTHFEAPHKLLIKLVRLYSEGILENNKTSIAGTEDAEFSSITNMFWVALQIEKAYEQGPAYAEAFVKELVSKNILPDSITSAQQAAIYVGTKLHRPFYFRCVPVSQLDIEKEMQKTNAYKTWEKYQDFDETELPKRRGHGKSRGDK
;
A
#
# COMPACT_ATOMS: atom_id res chain seq x y z
N MET A 1 -59.14 -5.07 -28.18
CA MET A 1 -57.97 -4.83 -29.05
C MET A 1 -56.75 -4.82 -28.17
N THR A 2 -56.14 -5.99 -27.97
CA THR A 2 -55.00 -6.20 -27.07
C THR A 2 -53.79 -6.53 -27.92
N ASN A 3 -52.81 -5.64 -27.87
CA ASN A 3 -51.54 -5.72 -28.58
C ASN A 3 -50.61 -6.68 -27.81
N PRO A 4 -50.03 -7.72 -28.43
CA PRO A 4 -49.12 -8.63 -27.74
C PRO A 4 -47.70 -8.07 -27.70
N GLU A 5 -47.09 -8.20 -26.52
CA GLU A 5 -45.72 -7.84 -26.19
C GLU A 5 -44.70 -8.58 -27.07
N ILE A 6 -43.75 -7.83 -27.64
CA ILE A 6 -42.52 -8.36 -28.21
C ILE A 6 -41.57 -8.66 -27.04
N ARG A 7 -41.44 -9.94 -26.67
CA ARG A 7 -40.36 -10.46 -25.83
C ARG A 7 -39.18 -10.85 -26.71
N HIS A 8 -38.16 -10.01 -26.78
CA HIS A 8 -36.82 -10.42 -27.20
C HIS A 8 -35.91 -10.35 -25.98
N HIS A 9 -35.55 -11.51 -25.41
CA HIS A 9 -34.32 -11.78 -24.65
C HIS A 9 -34.40 -13.19 -24.01
N SER A 10 -34.38 -14.25 -24.83
CA SER A 10 -34.03 -15.61 -24.34
C SER A 10 -33.20 -16.45 -25.33
N SER A 11 -33.06 -16.04 -26.59
CA SER A 11 -32.59 -16.94 -27.64
C SER A 11 -31.07 -17.12 -27.77
N ALA A 12 -30.23 -16.42 -27.02
CA ALA A 12 -28.76 -16.55 -27.14
C ALA A 12 -28.16 -17.59 -26.17
N ARG A 13 -28.71 -17.71 -24.95
CA ARG A 13 -28.29 -18.73 -23.96
C ARG A 13 -28.88 -20.10 -24.25
N GLU A 14 -30.10 -20.16 -24.78
CA GLU A 14 -30.71 -21.43 -25.17
C GLU A 14 -29.98 -22.03 -26.38
N PHE A 15 -29.58 -21.21 -27.36
CA PHE A 15 -28.89 -21.67 -28.59
C PHE A 15 -27.47 -22.19 -28.33
N THR A 16 -26.72 -21.57 -27.41
CA THR A 16 -25.38 -22.06 -27.04
C THR A 16 -25.46 -23.35 -26.24
N SER A 17 -26.44 -23.49 -25.34
CA SER A 17 -26.71 -24.72 -24.58
C SER A 17 -27.12 -25.89 -25.49
N THR A 18 -27.97 -25.64 -26.52
CA THR A 18 -28.42 -26.71 -27.42
C THR A 18 -27.30 -27.18 -28.35
N LEU A 19 -26.46 -26.26 -28.84
CA LEU A 19 -25.33 -26.60 -29.70
C LEU A 19 -24.24 -27.37 -28.93
N PHE A 20 -23.98 -26.99 -27.66
CA PHE A 20 -23.02 -27.68 -26.80
C PHE A 20 -23.46 -29.12 -26.49
N GLU A 21 -24.74 -29.33 -26.16
CA GLU A 21 -25.29 -30.66 -25.91
C GLU A 21 -25.40 -31.53 -27.18
N GLN A 22 -25.58 -30.91 -28.35
CA GLN A 22 -25.50 -31.61 -29.64
C GLN A 22 -24.06 -32.05 -29.97
N ILE A 23 -23.05 -31.20 -29.71
CA ILE A 23 -21.63 -31.55 -29.90
C ILE A 23 -21.21 -32.67 -28.93
N LYS A 24 -21.68 -32.63 -27.68
CA LYS A 24 -21.42 -33.62 -26.63
C LYS A 24 -21.95 -35.02 -26.96
N ASN A 25 -23.11 -35.09 -27.64
CA ASN A 25 -23.68 -36.34 -28.12
C ASN A 25 -22.96 -36.92 -29.36
N ILE A 26 -22.32 -36.08 -30.17
CA ILE A 26 -21.59 -36.51 -31.38
C ILE A 26 -20.14 -36.92 -31.03
N TYR A 27 -19.53 -36.30 -30.01
CA TYR A 27 -18.16 -36.57 -29.59
C TYR A 27 -18.02 -36.69 -28.06
N PRO A 28 -18.43 -37.82 -27.45
CA PRO A 28 -18.39 -38.00 -25.99
C PRO A 28 -16.98 -37.94 -25.38
N ASN A 29 -15.93 -38.15 -26.19
CA ASN A 29 -14.53 -38.11 -25.74
C ASN A 29 -13.86 -36.74 -25.91
N LEU A 30 -14.49 -35.77 -26.59
CA LEU A 30 -13.88 -34.44 -26.79
C LEU A 30 -13.78 -33.65 -25.48
N GLN A 31 -14.67 -33.93 -24.52
CA GLN A 31 -14.70 -33.26 -23.23
C GLN A 31 -13.64 -33.81 -22.28
N SER A 32 -13.38 -35.13 -22.30
CA SER A 32 -12.33 -35.76 -21.48
C SER A 32 -10.93 -35.30 -21.88
N ASP A 33 -10.68 -35.13 -23.19
CA ASP A 33 -9.37 -34.72 -23.68
C ASP A 33 -9.08 -33.24 -23.37
N HIS A 34 -10.09 -32.36 -23.46
CA HIS A 34 -9.95 -30.96 -23.06
C HIS A 34 -9.80 -30.78 -21.55
N GLU A 35 -10.53 -31.57 -20.75
CA GLU A 35 -10.39 -31.58 -19.30
C GLU A 35 -9.03 -32.16 -18.86
N LEU A 36 -8.54 -33.23 -19.50
CA LEU A 36 -7.18 -33.74 -19.27
C LEU A 36 -6.11 -32.71 -19.62
N LEU A 37 -6.19 -32.10 -20.81
CA LEU A 37 -5.23 -31.08 -21.24
C LEU A 37 -5.26 -29.85 -20.32
N ALA A 38 -6.43 -29.48 -19.77
CA ALA A 38 -6.54 -28.40 -18.81
C ALA A 38 -5.93 -28.77 -17.45
N VAL A 39 -6.08 -30.02 -17.00
CA VAL A 39 -5.45 -30.54 -15.78
C VAL A 39 -3.93 -30.62 -15.94
N GLU A 40 -3.42 -31.20 -17.02
CA GLU A 40 -1.99 -31.29 -17.31
C GLU A 40 -1.33 -29.90 -17.43
N ALA A 41 -2.00 -28.95 -18.10
CA ALA A 41 -1.54 -27.57 -18.19
C ALA A 41 -1.52 -26.87 -16.81
N ARG A 42 -2.49 -27.17 -15.94
CA ARG A 42 -2.53 -26.65 -14.57
C ARG A 42 -1.40 -27.23 -13.72
N GLU A 43 -1.22 -28.55 -13.73
CA GLU A 43 -0.15 -29.22 -12.99
C GLU A 43 1.23 -28.72 -13.43
N THR A 44 1.41 -28.51 -14.74
CA THR A 44 2.63 -27.93 -15.31
C THR A 44 2.87 -26.53 -14.77
N LYS A 45 1.87 -25.65 -14.82
CA LYS A 45 1.99 -24.27 -14.28
C LYS A 45 2.24 -24.24 -12.78
N GLU A 46 1.59 -25.11 -12.02
CA GLU A 46 1.81 -25.21 -10.57
C GLU A 46 3.22 -25.70 -10.25
N LYS A 47 3.76 -26.62 -11.07
CA LYS A 47 5.16 -27.04 -10.96
C LYS A 47 6.13 -25.92 -11.32
N GLU A 48 5.94 -25.24 -12.45
CA GLU A 48 6.75 -24.08 -12.85
C GLU A 48 6.74 -22.99 -11.78
N GLN A 49 5.57 -22.71 -11.19
CA GLN A 49 5.44 -21.75 -10.10
C GLN A 49 6.23 -22.19 -8.85
N ARG A 50 6.17 -23.48 -8.47
CA ARG A 50 6.95 -23.99 -7.34
C ARG A 50 8.46 -23.91 -7.58
N GLU A 51 8.91 -24.30 -8.76
CA GLU A 51 10.33 -24.22 -9.14
C GLU A 51 10.80 -22.76 -9.16
N PHE A 52 9.95 -21.84 -9.61
CA PHE A 52 10.24 -20.41 -9.60
C PHE A 52 10.33 -19.83 -8.18
N GLU A 53 9.38 -20.14 -7.30
CA GLU A 53 9.45 -19.69 -5.89
C GLU A 53 10.64 -20.32 -5.15
N GLN A 54 11.04 -21.55 -5.52
CA GLN A 54 12.26 -22.16 -5.00
C GLN A 54 13.51 -21.43 -5.48
N PHE A 55 13.59 -21.11 -6.78
CA PHE A 55 14.67 -20.30 -7.33
C PHE A 55 14.79 -18.96 -6.59
N LEU A 56 13.67 -18.25 -6.38
CA LEU A 56 13.69 -16.96 -5.68
C LEU A 56 14.14 -17.06 -4.22
N ARG A 57 14.02 -18.23 -3.59
CA ARG A 57 14.44 -18.45 -2.19
C ARG A 57 15.92 -18.81 -2.07
N GLU A 58 16.46 -19.51 -3.06
CA GLU A 58 17.80 -20.11 -2.99
C GLU A 58 18.84 -19.35 -3.80
N ALA A 59 18.42 -18.64 -4.85
CA ALA A 59 19.34 -17.94 -5.72
C ALA A 59 19.86 -16.65 -5.07
N PRO A 60 21.16 -16.32 -5.24
CA PRO A 60 21.69 -15.01 -4.91
C PRO A 60 20.88 -13.90 -5.59
N ILE A 61 20.67 -12.78 -4.89
CA ILE A 61 19.89 -11.65 -5.43
C ILE A 61 20.40 -11.14 -6.79
N LEU A 62 21.71 -11.21 -7.04
CA LEU A 62 22.30 -10.81 -8.34
C LEU A 62 21.81 -11.70 -9.50
N ASP A 63 21.61 -13.00 -9.26
CA ASP A 63 21.09 -13.93 -10.26
C ASP A 63 19.61 -13.67 -10.54
N ILE A 64 18.85 -13.35 -9.49
CA ILE A 64 17.45 -12.95 -9.62
C ILE A 64 17.33 -11.66 -10.43
N LEU A 65 18.15 -10.66 -10.15
CA LEU A 65 18.15 -9.41 -10.90
C LEU A 65 18.51 -9.63 -12.38
N SER A 66 19.51 -10.47 -12.65
CA SER A 66 19.86 -10.87 -14.00
C SER A 66 18.69 -11.56 -14.72
N PHE A 67 17.94 -12.44 -14.04
CA PHE A 67 16.74 -13.07 -14.57
C PHE A 67 15.67 -12.05 -15.00
N TYR A 68 15.53 -10.93 -14.27
CA TYR A 68 14.65 -9.82 -14.63
C TYR A 68 15.25 -8.82 -15.63
N ASN A 69 16.42 -9.10 -16.20
CA ASN A 69 17.19 -8.19 -17.06
C ASN A 69 17.54 -6.86 -16.38
N ILE A 70 17.81 -6.89 -15.08
CA ILE A 70 18.26 -5.74 -14.31
C ILE A 70 19.79 -5.78 -14.21
N ASP A 71 20.42 -4.68 -14.63
CA ASP A 71 21.87 -4.51 -14.56
C ASP A 71 22.34 -4.38 -13.11
N ALA A 72 23.09 -5.38 -12.65
CA ALA A 72 23.59 -5.49 -11.29
C ALA A 72 25.02 -4.96 -11.12
N GLU A 73 25.64 -4.34 -12.13
CA GLU A 73 27.02 -3.83 -12.07
C GLU A 73 27.30 -2.86 -10.91
N ASN A 74 26.26 -2.25 -10.34
CA ASN A 74 26.36 -1.18 -9.34
C ASN A 74 25.71 -1.54 -8.01
N ILE A 75 25.48 -2.84 -7.80
CA ILE A 75 24.85 -3.37 -6.61
C ILE A 75 25.95 -3.97 -5.76
N THR A 76 26.09 -3.42 -4.56
CA THR A 76 26.99 -3.91 -3.54
C THR A 76 26.17 -4.56 -2.44
N ILE A 77 26.49 -5.81 -2.15
CA ILE A 77 25.95 -6.51 -0.99
C ILE A 77 27.03 -6.41 0.08
N PRO A 78 26.84 -5.62 1.15
CA PRO A 78 27.81 -5.49 2.23
C PRO A 78 28.10 -6.86 2.84
N GLU A 79 29.36 -7.08 3.20
CA GLU A 79 29.81 -8.32 3.87
C GLU A 79 29.30 -8.43 5.33
N LYS A 80 28.61 -7.42 5.87
CA LYS A 80 28.19 -7.36 7.28
C LYS A 80 26.79 -7.92 7.52
N GLU A 81 26.57 -8.39 8.76
CA GLU A 81 25.27 -8.80 9.30
C GLU A 81 24.17 -7.76 8.98
N GLY A 82 23.03 -8.25 8.49
CA GLY A 82 21.82 -7.45 8.28
C GLY A 82 21.23 -7.49 6.87
N GLY A 83 21.90 -8.09 5.88
CA GLY A 83 21.30 -8.34 4.55
C GLY A 83 20.86 -7.09 3.77
N ILE A 84 21.39 -5.92 4.13
CA ILE A 84 21.07 -4.63 3.51
C ILE A 84 21.82 -4.53 2.19
N ILE A 85 21.14 -4.26 1.09
CA ILE A 85 21.74 -4.07 -0.22
C ILE A 85 21.94 -2.58 -0.47
N GLU A 86 23.13 -2.22 -0.96
CA GLU A 86 23.48 -0.87 -1.35
C GLU A 86 23.58 -0.76 -2.89
N ILE A 87 22.89 0.21 -3.46
CA ILE A 87 22.85 0.46 -4.91
C ILE A 87 23.32 1.87 -5.18
N ALA A 88 24.31 2.06 -6.06
CA ALA A 88 24.79 3.40 -6.40
C ALA A 88 23.68 4.24 -7.05
N LEU A 89 23.51 5.49 -6.58
CA LEU A 89 22.54 6.42 -7.13
C LEU A 89 23.07 7.06 -8.41
N LYS A 90 22.60 6.59 -9.57
CA LYS A 90 22.98 7.12 -10.89
C LYS A 90 21.93 8.02 -11.52
N LYS A 91 20.66 7.75 -11.22
CA LYS A 91 19.50 8.47 -11.75
C LYS A 91 18.72 9.08 -10.60
N HIS A 92 18.22 10.29 -10.82
CA HIS A 92 17.47 11.04 -9.83
C HIS A 92 16.21 11.66 -10.44
N PHE A 93 15.09 11.66 -9.70
CA PHE A 93 13.82 12.23 -10.16
C PHE A 93 13.72 13.76 -10.02
N TRP A 94 14.67 14.40 -9.33
CA TRP A 94 14.66 15.81 -8.96
C TRP A 94 16.00 16.46 -9.30
N LYS A 95 16.03 17.80 -9.33
CA LYS A 95 17.21 18.59 -9.63
C LYS A 95 17.91 19.10 -8.37
N GLU A 96 17.13 19.33 -7.32
CA GLU A 96 17.67 19.72 -6.02
C GLU A 96 18.19 18.47 -5.31
N ARG A 97 19.29 18.65 -4.59
CA ARG A 97 20.01 17.60 -3.87
C ARG A 97 19.95 17.90 -2.39
N LEU A 98 19.71 16.87 -1.59
CA LEU A 98 19.87 16.94 -0.14
C LEU A 98 21.35 17.17 0.20
N PRO A 99 21.64 17.88 1.31
CA PRO A 99 23.00 17.92 1.83
C PRO A 99 23.36 16.61 2.52
N ASP A 100 24.67 16.41 2.69
CA ASP A 100 25.23 15.27 3.41
C ASP A 100 24.62 15.13 4.81
N GLY A 101 24.39 13.87 5.22
CA GLY A 101 23.75 13.54 6.50
C GLY A 101 22.22 13.44 6.42
N TYR A 102 21.62 13.69 5.26
CA TYR A 102 20.19 13.50 5.01
C TYR A 102 19.93 12.45 3.93
N GLY A 103 18.72 11.88 3.96
CA GLY A 103 18.25 10.94 2.95
C GLY A 103 16.75 11.03 2.71
N TYR A 104 16.32 10.49 1.58
CA TYR A 104 14.94 10.29 1.22
C TYR A 104 14.41 9.00 1.85
N LYS A 105 13.16 9.01 2.31
CA LYS A 105 12.41 7.80 2.69
C LYS A 105 11.08 7.70 1.91
N GLY A 106 10.32 6.65 2.18
CA GLY A 106 8.94 6.52 1.70
C GLY A 106 8.84 6.57 0.17
N GLY A 107 7.89 7.35 -0.36
CA GLY A 107 7.63 7.43 -1.80
C GLY A 107 8.81 7.91 -2.63
N ALA A 108 9.60 8.84 -2.10
CA ALA A 108 10.79 9.36 -2.75
C ALA A 108 11.88 8.27 -2.88
N ALA A 109 12.17 7.56 -1.80
CA ALA A 109 13.14 6.45 -1.81
C ALA A 109 12.72 5.32 -2.75
N ARG A 110 11.45 4.91 -2.73
CA ARG A 110 10.90 3.91 -3.68
C ARG A 110 11.07 4.33 -5.13
N THR A 111 10.85 5.61 -5.42
CA THR A 111 11.04 6.15 -6.78
C THR A 111 12.51 6.05 -7.20
N LEU A 112 13.45 6.43 -6.33
CA LEU A 112 14.89 6.34 -6.61
C LEU A 112 15.32 4.89 -6.82
N LEU A 113 14.84 3.95 -6.00
CA LEU A 113 15.09 2.52 -6.20
C LEU A 113 14.65 2.09 -7.60
N ARG A 114 13.37 2.30 -7.93
CA ARG A 114 12.79 1.87 -9.22
C ARG A 114 13.57 2.38 -10.42
N ILE A 115 13.89 3.68 -10.48
CA ILE A 115 14.60 4.23 -11.64
C ILE A 115 16.03 3.69 -11.76
N ASN A 116 16.70 3.42 -10.65
CA ASN A 116 18.09 2.95 -10.64
C ASN A 116 18.19 1.44 -10.95
N ILE A 117 17.17 0.66 -10.64
CA ILE A 117 17.06 -0.75 -11.09
C ILE A 117 16.36 -0.91 -12.44
N GLY A 118 16.14 0.18 -13.18
CA GLY A 118 15.65 0.15 -14.56
C GLY A 118 14.13 0.04 -14.72
N LEU A 119 13.34 0.14 -13.65
CA LEU A 119 11.89 0.13 -13.70
C LEU A 119 11.32 1.53 -13.96
N ALA A 120 10.12 1.55 -14.55
CA ALA A 120 9.35 2.78 -14.67
C ALA A 120 8.89 3.27 -13.28
N ALA A 121 8.99 4.57 -13.05
CA ALA A 121 8.52 5.21 -11.83
C ALA A 121 7.92 6.58 -12.13
N LYS A 122 6.89 6.94 -11.37
CA LYS A 122 6.36 8.31 -11.33
C LYS A 122 7.15 9.12 -10.32
N LYS A 123 7.11 10.45 -10.47
CA LYS A 123 7.63 11.34 -9.43
C LYS A 123 6.83 11.13 -8.14
N PRO A 124 7.49 11.14 -6.97
CA PRO A 124 6.80 11.04 -5.70
C PRO A 124 5.87 12.25 -5.49
N ARG A 125 4.72 12.01 -4.84
CA ARG A 125 3.78 13.08 -4.45
C ARG A 125 4.37 13.91 -3.30
N ASP A 126 4.73 13.23 -2.22
CA ASP A 126 5.38 13.82 -1.06
C ASP A 126 6.83 13.40 -1.02
N ILE A 127 7.65 14.27 -0.46
CA ILE A 127 9.07 14.02 -0.24
C ILE A 127 9.24 13.91 1.25
N ASP A 128 9.60 12.72 1.70
CA ASP A 128 9.86 12.47 3.10
C ASP A 128 11.37 12.39 3.31
N ILE A 129 11.87 13.11 4.33
CA ILE A 129 13.30 13.20 4.62
C ILE A 129 13.61 12.60 5.98
N ILE A 130 14.75 11.91 6.03
CA ILE A 130 15.39 11.43 7.24
C ILE A 130 16.75 12.09 7.42
N ARG A 131 17.16 12.27 8.67
CA ARG A 131 18.53 12.58 9.06
C ARG A 131 19.22 11.30 9.52
N LEU A 132 20.43 11.07 9.02
CA LEU A 132 21.20 9.84 9.24
C LEU A 132 22.00 9.85 10.54
N SER A 133 22.28 11.04 11.09
CA SER A 133 22.92 11.23 12.40
C SER A 133 21.88 11.40 13.50
N GLU A 134 22.24 11.12 14.75
CA GLU A 134 21.37 11.40 15.92
C GLU A 134 21.28 12.90 16.25
N GLU A 135 22.35 13.66 15.98
CA GLU A 135 22.40 15.11 16.18
C GLU A 135 22.23 15.87 14.86
N GLU A 136 21.60 17.06 14.92
CA GLU A 136 21.56 17.98 13.79
C GLU A 136 23.00 18.42 13.41
N PRO A 137 23.32 18.53 12.11
CA PRO A 137 24.64 19.01 11.67
C PRO A 137 25.00 20.40 12.19
N HIS A 138 23.99 21.26 12.31
CA HIS A 138 24.06 22.58 12.94
C HIS A 138 22.66 22.98 13.42
N PRO A 139 22.53 23.94 14.35
CA PRO A 139 21.21 24.36 14.85
C PRO A 139 20.24 24.74 13.74
N ASN A 140 19.01 24.24 13.80
CA ASN A 140 17.91 24.46 12.85
C ASN A 140 18.16 23.89 11.44
N ALA A 141 19.10 22.96 11.28
CA ALA A 141 19.33 22.32 9.98
C ALA A 141 18.06 21.59 9.51
N ASP A 142 17.43 20.83 10.39
CA ASP A 142 16.24 20.03 10.08
C ASP A 142 15.07 20.91 9.64
N ASN A 143 14.88 22.08 10.27
CA ASN A 143 13.86 23.05 9.87
C ASN A 143 14.12 23.66 8.49
N ALA A 144 15.38 24.03 8.19
CA ALA A 144 15.74 24.56 6.89
C ALA A 144 15.54 23.54 5.77
N ILE A 145 15.79 22.25 6.05
CA ILE A 145 15.55 21.15 5.14
C ILE A 145 14.05 20.90 4.96
N ALA A 146 13.29 20.82 6.04
CA ALA A 146 11.85 20.63 5.98
C ALA A 146 11.16 21.78 5.24
N GLU A 147 11.52 23.04 5.50
CA GLU A 147 10.95 24.20 4.80
C GLU A 147 11.23 24.17 3.29
N LYS A 148 12.43 23.73 2.89
CA LYS A 148 12.82 23.70 1.49
C LYS A 148 12.22 22.51 0.72
N PHE A 149 12.28 21.32 1.31
CA PHE A 149 12.00 20.08 0.61
C PHE A 149 10.63 19.48 0.96
N MET A 150 10.06 19.85 2.11
CA MET A 150 8.78 19.39 2.63
C MET A 150 7.88 20.57 3.07
N PRO A 151 7.73 21.64 2.26
CA PRO A 151 7.15 22.90 2.71
C PRO A 151 5.71 22.76 3.24
N GLU A 152 4.92 21.87 2.64
CA GLU A 152 3.55 21.62 3.08
C GLU A 152 3.51 20.90 4.43
N ASP A 153 4.32 19.84 4.60
CA ASP A 153 4.42 19.11 5.87
C ASP A 153 4.97 20.02 6.99
N PHE A 154 5.98 20.83 6.67
CA PHE A 154 6.56 21.81 7.58
C PHE A 154 5.54 22.83 8.07
N ALA A 155 4.66 23.33 7.18
CA ALA A 155 3.57 24.24 7.56
C ALA A 155 2.58 23.62 8.56
N HIS A 156 2.50 22.28 8.63
CA HIS A 156 1.65 21.54 9.56
C HIS A 156 2.40 21.01 10.80
N GLY A 157 3.66 21.42 10.99
CA GLY A 157 4.49 21.01 12.14
C GLY A 157 5.11 19.62 12.02
N HIS A 158 5.11 19.05 10.82
CA HIS A 158 5.87 17.84 10.50
C HIS A 158 7.26 18.22 9.97
N GLY A 159 8.25 17.35 10.12
CA GLY A 159 9.62 17.70 9.74
C GLY A 159 10.48 16.47 9.50
N VAL A 160 11.80 16.69 9.43
CA VAL A 160 12.78 15.63 9.24
C VAL A 160 12.72 14.63 10.40
N GLU A 161 12.71 13.35 10.07
CA GLU A 161 12.78 12.27 11.07
C GLU A 161 14.22 11.81 11.29
N VAL A 162 14.53 11.31 12.49
CA VAL A 162 15.86 10.78 12.80
C VAL A 162 15.90 9.28 12.51
N LEU A 163 16.91 8.83 11.77
CA LEU A 163 17.19 7.42 11.56
C LEU A 163 17.92 6.85 12.78
N HIS A 164 17.18 6.18 13.67
CA HIS A 164 17.72 5.55 14.88
C HIS A 164 18.44 4.22 14.62
N GLY A 165 19.25 4.16 13.57
CA GLY A 165 19.96 2.97 13.11
C GLY A 165 19.27 2.25 11.94
N THR A 166 20.09 1.81 10.99
CA THR A 166 19.65 1.19 9.73
C THR A 166 18.84 -0.09 9.94
N HIS A 167 19.29 -0.95 10.85
CA HIS A 167 18.61 -2.23 11.10
C HIS A 167 17.20 -2.03 11.66
N ARG A 168 17.09 -1.23 12.72
CA ARG A 168 15.81 -0.84 13.32
C ARG A 168 14.89 -0.15 12.31
N TYR A 169 15.44 0.72 11.46
CA TYR A 169 14.65 1.38 10.43
C TYR A 169 13.98 0.35 9.52
N PHE A 170 14.71 -0.62 8.98
CA PHE A 170 14.14 -1.61 8.06
C PHE A 170 13.17 -2.58 8.76
N ASN A 171 13.49 -3.06 9.96
CA ASN A 171 12.62 -4.01 10.67
C ASN A 171 11.27 -3.43 11.08
N THR A 172 11.13 -2.11 11.17
CA THR A 172 9.91 -1.44 11.69
C THR A 172 9.03 -0.84 10.61
N ARG A 173 9.26 -1.15 9.34
CA ARG A 173 8.46 -0.57 8.24
C ARG A 173 7.10 -1.24 8.14
N ASP A 174 6.05 -0.49 7.85
CA ASP A 174 4.70 -1.04 7.60
C ASP A 174 4.65 -2.06 6.43
N PHE A 175 5.45 -1.82 5.39
CA PHE A 175 5.45 -2.59 4.13
C PHE A 175 6.86 -2.83 3.64
N THR A 176 7.11 -3.99 3.02
CA THR A 176 8.43 -4.38 2.48
C THR A 176 8.93 -3.40 1.43
N ILE A 177 8.05 -2.86 0.59
CA ILE A 177 8.41 -1.82 -0.40
C ILE A 177 8.90 -0.52 0.26
N ASN A 178 8.68 -0.32 1.56
CA ASN A 178 9.19 0.84 2.32
C ASN A 178 10.50 0.55 3.04
N GLU A 179 11.03 -0.67 2.94
CA GLU A 179 12.34 -1.05 3.47
C GLU A 179 13.45 -0.53 2.57
N VAL A 180 13.40 0.78 2.33
CA VAL A 180 14.34 1.54 1.50
C VAL A 180 14.49 2.95 2.05
N TYR A 181 15.71 3.47 1.99
CA TYR A 181 16.00 4.89 2.02
C TYR A 181 17.11 5.19 1.01
N ALA A 182 17.28 6.45 0.62
CA ALA A 182 18.29 6.84 -0.36
C ALA A 182 19.01 8.11 0.08
N THR A 183 20.34 8.09 0.05
CA THR A 183 21.17 9.29 0.14
C THR A 183 21.40 9.86 -1.28
N GLU A 184 22.22 10.90 -1.40
CA GLU A 184 22.63 11.40 -2.72
C GLU A 184 23.65 10.51 -3.43
N GLU A 185 24.24 9.54 -2.72
CA GLU A 185 25.29 8.65 -3.25
C GLU A 185 24.76 7.24 -3.51
N SER A 186 23.88 6.75 -2.64
CA SER A 186 23.42 5.37 -2.68
C SER A 186 22.02 5.16 -2.12
N ILE A 187 21.39 4.07 -2.57
CA ILE A 187 20.11 3.57 -2.10
C ILE A 187 20.38 2.36 -1.23
N HIS A 188 19.83 2.35 -0.02
CA HIS A 188 19.93 1.25 0.93
C HIS A 188 18.56 0.59 1.06
N CYS A 189 18.50 -0.72 0.89
CA CYS A 189 17.25 -1.46 0.97
C CYS A 189 17.48 -2.89 1.42
N THR A 190 16.43 -3.60 1.83
CA THR A 190 16.50 -5.04 2.09
C THR A 190 16.36 -5.83 0.78
N GLU A 191 16.78 -7.08 0.81
CA GLU A 191 16.54 -8.01 -0.31
C GLU A 191 15.04 -8.16 -0.63
N GLN A 192 14.21 -8.30 0.41
CA GLN A 192 12.76 -8.42 0.25
C GLN A 192 12.14 -7.18 -0.40
N CYS A 193 12.66 -5.98 -0.10
CA CYS A 193 12.26 -4.74 -0.76
C CYS A 193 12.49 -4.79 -2.28
N ILE A 194 13.68 -5.25 -2.71
CA ILE A 194 14.01 -5.39 -4.14
C ILE A 194 13.08 -6.40 -4.80
N LEU A 195 12.94 -7.59 -4.20
CA LEU A 195 12.10 -8.67 -4.72
C LEU A 195 10.64 -8.24 -4.88
N ASP A 196 10.07 -7.57 -3.89
CA ASP A 196 8.69 -7.08 -3.97
C ASP A 196 8.56 -5.91 -4.96
N THR A 197 9.59 -5.07 -5.09
CA THR A 197 9.61 -3.98 -6.07
C THR A 197 9.61 -4.49 -7.51
N ILE A 198 10.46 -5.47 -7.85
CA ILE A 198 10.56 -6.02 -9.22
C ILE A 198 9.35 -6.89 -9.59
N ARG A 199 8.73 -7.54 -8.59
CA ARG A 199 7.53 -8.37 -8.76
C ARG A 199 6.23 -7.57 -8.68
N GLU A 200 6.30 -6.28 -8.37
CA GLU A 200 5.15 -5.40 -8.13
C GLU A 200 4.23 -5.92 -7.00
N ILE A 201 4.82 -6.43 -5.92
CA ILE A 201 4.09 -6.94 -4.75
C ILE A 201 4.00 -5.83 -3.69
N VAL A 202 2.82 -5.63 -3.12
CA VAL A 202 2.64 -4.86 -1.90
C VAL A 202 2.38 -5.84 -0.75
N ARG A 203 3.30 -5.87 0.21
CA ARG A 203 3.28 -6.82 1.34
C ARG A 203 3.44 -6.09 2.66
N ILE A 204 2.60 -6.44 3.65
CA ILE A 204 2.74 -5.98 5.03
C ILE A 204 3.90 -6.76 5.67
N THR A 205 4.73 -6.09 6.47
CA THR A 205 5.89 -6.74 7.12
C THR A 205 5.47 -7.58 8.32
N GLU A 206 6.31 -8.54 8.66
CA GLU A 206 6.14 -9.42 9.83
C GLU A 206 6.12 -8.66 11.17
N TYR A 207 6.77 -7.50 11.24
CA TYR A 207 6.75 -6.61 12.41
C TYR A 207 5.33 -6.14 12.75
N GLU A 208 4.52 -5.81 11.75
CA GLU A 208 3.13 -5.38 11.95
C GLU A 208 2.21 -6.52 12.37
N TYR A 209 2.64 -7.75 12.10
CA TYR A 209 2.06 -8.97 12.64
C TYR A 209 2.65 -9.35 13.99
N GLY A 210 3.54 -8.57 14.59
CA GLY A 210 4.16 -8.90 15.88
C GLY A 210 4.92 -10.22 15.88
N ILE A 211 5.35 -10.69 14.70
CA ILE A 211 6.15 -11.90 14.48
C ILE A 211 7.63 -11.60 14.71
N ALA A 212 8.08 -10.38 14.39
CA ALA A 212 9.44 -9.91 14.61
C ALA A 212 9.45 -8.63 15.47
N ASP A 213 10.52 -8.42 16.24
CA ASP A 213 10.73 -7.18 17.00
C ASP A 213 11.54 -6.12 16.23
N GLU A 214 11.94 -5.05 16.92
CA GLU A 214 12.69 -3.95 16.31
C GLU A 214 14.12 -4.37 15.92
N GLU A 215 14.65 -5.41 16.56
CA GLU A 215 15.91 -6.08 16.27
C GLU A 215 15.77 -7.18 15.19
N GLY A 216 14.53 -7.54 14.81
CA GLY A 216 14.26 -8.55 13.79
C GLY A 216 14.26 -9.98 14.35
N GLU A 217 14.23 -10.12 15.67
CA GLU A 217 14.17 -11.40 16.35
C GLU A 217 12.73 -11.90 16.44
N GLU A 218 12.53 -13.21 16.29
CA GLU A 218 11.20 -13.84 16.27
C GLU A 218 10.52 -13.75 17.66
N TYR A 219 9.37 -13.08 17.71
CA TYR A 219 8.64 -12.77 18.93
C TYR A 219 7.60 -13.85 19.26
N ASP A 220 8.07 -15.01 19.74
CA ASP A 220 7.25 -16.12 20.30
C ASP A 220 6.34 -16.88 19.29
N GLN A 221 6.81 -18.07 18.91
CA GLN A 221 6.14 -19.04 18.02
C GLN A 221 4.77 -19.54 18.52
N ASN A 222 4.36 -19.23 19.75
CA ASN A 222 3.06 -19.65 20.31
C ASN A 222 1.95 -18.61 20.18
N LYS A 223 2.21 -17.43 19.63
CA LYS A 223 1.16 -16.44 19.34
C LYS A 223 0.48 -16.79 18.03
N THR A 224 -0.69 -17.40 18.14
CA THR A 224 -1.27 -18.12 17.01
C THR A 224 -1.86 -17.23 15.92
N HIS A 225 -2.37 -16.02 16.18
CA HIS A 225 -2.96 -15.16 15.15
C HIS A 225 -2.69 -13.68 15.42
N PHE A 226 -2.04 -12.99 14.48
CA PHE A 226 -2.08 -11.53 14.43
C PHE A 226 -2.86 -11.11 13.19
N GLU A 227 -3.91 -10.33 13.41
CA GLU A 227 -4.59 -9.64 12.33
C GLU A 227 -3.80 -8.36 12.01
N ALA A 228 -3.47 -8.13 10.74
CA ALA A 228 -2.88 -6.87 10.34
C ALA A 228 -3.79 -5.70 10.79
N PRO A 229 -3.22 -4.61 11.34
CA PRO A 229 -4.01 -3.46 11.75
C PRO A 229 -4.90 -2.96 10.60
N HIS A 230 -6.18 -2.70 10.87
CA HIS A 230 -7.14 -2.22 9.86
C HIS A 230 -6.61 -1.02 9.04
N LYS A 231 -5.85 -0.12 9.69
CA LYS A 231 -5.15 1.00 9.05
C LYS A 231 -4.27 0.54 7.89
N LEU A 232 -3.51 -0.53 8.08
CA LEU A 232 -2.57 -1.06 7.09
C LEU A 232 -3.29 -1.84 6.00
N LEU A 233 -4.31 -2.62 6.33
CA LEU A 233 -5.13 -3.31 5.33
C LEU A 233 -5.79 -2.31 4.35
N ILE A 234 -6.33 -1.19 4.84
CA ILE A 234 -6.91 -0.18 3.95
C ILE A 234 -5.81 0.51 3.11
N LYS A 235 -4.66 0.83 3.72
CA LYS A 235 -3.51 1.43 3.00
C LYS A 235 -2.95 0.48 1.94
N LEU A 236 -2.93 -0.82 2.21
CA LEU A 236 -2.57 -1.90 1.28
C LEU A 236 -3.51 -1.92 0.07
N VAL A 237 -4.83 -1.89 0.29
CA VAL A 237 -5.81 -1.84 -0.80
C VAL A 237 -5.61 -0.59 -1.66
N ARG A 238 -5.31 0.57 -1.06
CA ARG A 238 -4.99 1.79 -1.81
C ARG A 238 -3.75 1.59 -2.69
N LEU A 239 -2.63 1.15 -2.11
CA LEU A 239 -1.38 0.92 -2.84
C LEU A 239 -1.54 -0.11 -3.97
N TYR A 240 -2.30 -1.18 -3.71
CA TYR A 240 -2.66 -2.18 -4.70
C TYR A 240 -3.46 -1.57 -5.86
N SER A 241 -4.51 -0.82 -5.57
CA SER A 241 -5.34 -0.18 -6.61
C SER A 241 -4.56 0.82 -7.46
N GLU A 242 -3.62 1.55 -6.84
CA GLU A 242 -2.69 2.43 -7.53
C GLU A 242 -1.79 1.64 -8.48
N GLY A 243 -1.15 0.58 -8.00
CA GLY A 243 -0.29 -0.27 -8.81
C GLY A 243 -1.02 -0.94 -9.98
N ILE A 244 -2.24 -1.44 -9.76
CA ILE A 244 -3.09 -2.01 -10.83
C ILE A 244 -3.36 -0.96 -11.92
N LEU A 245 -3.69 0.28 -11.55
CA LEU A 245 -3.91 1.35 -12.52
C LEU A 245 -2.64 1.70 -13.32
N GLU A 246 -1.46 1.51 -12.72
CA GLU A 246 -0.18 1.91 -13.29
C GLU A 246 0.48 0.86 -14.18
N ASN A 247 0.40 -0.41 -13.79
CA ASN A 247 1.14 -1.49 -14.44
C ASN A 247 0.29 -2.73 -14.73
N ASN A 248 -0.96 -2.79 -14.22
CA ASN A 248 -1.88 -3.92 -14.37
C ASN A 248 -1.30 -5.29 -13.93
N LYS A 249 -0.31 -5.27 -13.04
CA LYS A 249 0.44 -6.45 -12.58
C LYS A 249 0.58 -6.51 -11.06
N THR A 250 0.38 -5.38 -10.37
CA THR A 250 0.56 -5.31 -8.92
C THR A 250 -0.30 -6.34 -8.21
N SER A 251 0.27 -6.99 -7.20
CA SER A 251 -0.40 -7.98 -6.37
C SER A 251 -0.20 -7.69 -4.88
N ILE A 252 -0.99 -8.35 -4.04
CA ILE A 252 -0.92 -8.29 -2.59
C ILE A 252 -0.34 -9.63 -2.09
N ALA A 253 0.52 -9.58 -1.08
CA ALA A 253 1.00 -10.75 -0.36
C ALA A 253 0.97 -10.51 1.15
N GLY A 254 1.03 -11.59 1.94
CA GLY A 254 1.06 -11.50 3.40
C GLY A 254 -0.29 -11.07 3.97
N THR A 255 -1.39 -11.51 3.36
CA THR A 255 -2.76 -11.25 3.86
C THR A 255 -3.65 -12.49 3.73
N GLU A 256 -3.05 -13.67 3.78
CA GLU A 256 -3.72 -14.96 3.54
C GLU A 256 -4.86 -15.18 4.56
N ASP A 257 -4.67 -14.71 5.79
CA ASP A 257 -5.66 -14.81 6.88
C ASP A 257 -6.46 -13.51 7.11
N ALA A 258 -6.31 -12.49 6.26
CA ALA A 258 -6.96 -11.20 6.47
C ALA A 258 -8.43 -11.20 6.04
N GLU A 259 -9.34 -11.00 6.98
CA GLU A 259 -10.75 -10.78 6.70
C GLU A 259 -11.01 -9.30 6.39
N PHE A 260 -10.90 -8.89 5.11
CA PHE A 260 -11.14 -7.48 4.73
C PHE A 260 -12.54 -6.97 5.13
N SER A 261 -13.56 -7.83 5.16
CA SER A 261 -14.92 -7.48 5.59
C SER A 261 -15.04 -7.11 7.06
N SER A 262 -14.06 -7.44 7.92
CA SER A 262 -14.07 -7.09 9.35
C SER A 262 -13.69 -5.63 9.61
N ILE A 263 -13.21 -4.93 8.58
CA ILE A 263 -12.76 -3.54 8.66
C ILE A 263 -13.96 -2.60 8.89
N THR A 264 -14.16 -2.20 10.14
CA THR A 264 -15.27 -1.31 10.54
C THR A 264 -14.87 0.15 10.75
N ASN A 265 -13.57 0.44 10.85
CA ASN A 265 -13.10 1.79 11.16
C ASN A 265 -13.09 2.68 9.91
N MET A 266 -14.18 3.42 9.73
CA MET A 266 -14.42 4.29 8.58
C MET A 266 -13.48 5.51 8.52
N PHE A 267 -12.83 5.90 9.63
CA PHE A 267 -11.86 7.01 9.59
C PHE A 267 -10.66 6.68 8.70
N TRP A 268 -10.16 5.44 8.80
CA TRP A 268 -9.04 5.01 7.95
C TRP A 268 -9.45 4.92 6.48
N VAL A 269 -10.71 4.53 6.21
CA VAL A 269 -11.26 4.53 4.85
C VAL A 269 -11.32 5.96 4.30
N ALA A 270 -11.84 6.93 5.07
CA ALA A 270 -11.85 8.34 4.69
C ALA A 270 -10.46 8.86 4.36
N LEU A 271 -9.49 8.60 5.24
CA LEU A 271 -8.11 9.05 5.06
C LEU A 271 -7.48 8.48 3.77
N GLN A 272 -7.71 7.21 3.45
CA GLN A 272 -7.15 6.64 2.23
C GLN A 272 -7.91 7.07 0.97
N ILE A 273 -9.21 7.40 1.06
CA ILE A 273 -9.96 8.01 -0.05
C ILE A 273 -9.37 9.39 -0.37
N GLU A 274 -9.10 10.22 0.66
CA GLU A 274 -8.46 11.53 0.49
C GLU A 274 -7.10 11.39 -0.21
N LYS A 275 -6.24 10.48 0.28
CA LYS A 275 -4.93 10.22 -0.32
C LYS A 275 -5.01 9.72 -1.77
N ALA A 276 -6.03 8.94 -2.11
CA ALA A 276 -6.26 8.51 -3.49
C ALA A 276 -6.70 9.69 -4.38
N TYR A 277 -7.53 10.60 -3.89
CA TYR A 277 -7.91 11.81 -4.61
C TYR A 277 -6.73 12.75 -4.87
N GLU A 278 -5.77 12.83 -3.94
CA GLU A 278 -4.54 13.61 -4.14
C GLU A 278 -3.71 13.09 -5.32
N GLN A 279 -3.79 11.80 -5.67
CA GLN A 279 -3.21 11.26 -6.91
C GLN A 279 -4.05 11.58 -8.15
N GLY A 280 -5.36 11.72 -7.96
CA GLY A 280 -6.32 12.14 -8.97
C GLY A 280 -7.60 11.32 -8.94
N PRO A 281 -8.68 11.78 -9.61
CA PRO A 281 -9.99 11.14 -9.56
C PRO A 281 -9.97 9.66 -9.98
N ALA A 282 -9.19 9.30 -11.00
CA ALA A 282 -9.11 7.92 -11.47
C ALA A 282 -8.56 6.94 -10.41
N TYR A 283 -7.65 7.42 -9.56
CA TYR A 283 -7.10 6.63 -8.45
C TYR A 283 -8.11 6.43 -7.34
N ALA A 284 -8.85 7.49 -6.98
CA ALA A 284 -9.93 7.39 -6.00
C ALA A 284 -11.02 6.41 -6.46
N GLU A 285 -11.39 6.44 -7.75
CA GLU A 285 -12.36 5.50 -8.33
C GLU A 285 -11.85 4.06 -8.32
N ALA A 286 -10.59 3.84 -8.72
CA ALA A 286 -9.95 2.52 -8.68
C ALA A 286 -9.92 1.97 -7.24
N PHE A 287 -9.53 2.81 -6.28
CA PHE A 287 -9.48 2.43 -4.87
C PHE A 287 -10.86 2.05 -4.32
N VAL A 288 -11.89 2.84 -4.62
CA VAL A 288 -13.26 2.58 -4.14
C VAL A 288 -13.84 1.31 -4.76
N LYS A 289 -13.54 1.04 -6.04
CA LYS A 289 -13.89 -0.24 -6.66
C LYS A 289 -13.28 -1.43 -5.91
N GLU A 290 -12.04 -1.31 -5.44
CA GLU A 290 -11.40 -2.36 -4.63
C GLU A 290 -11.95 -2.47 -3.21
N LEU A 291 -12.38 -1.36 -2.61
CA LEU A 291 -13.08 -1.41 -1.31
C LEU A 291 -14.42 -2.15 -1.42
N VAL A 292 -15.15 -1.96 -2.51
CA VAL A 292 -16.41 -2.67 -2.79
C VAL A 292 -16.14 -4.14 -3.12
N SER A 293 -15.17 -4.45 -3.98
CA SER A 293 -14.83 -5.84 -4.34
C SER A 293 -14.43 -6.70 -3.13
N LYS A 294 -13.86 -6.06 -2.10
CA LYS A 294 -13.44 -6.68 -0.83
C LYS A 294 -14.50 -6.60 0.28
N ASN A 295 -15.73 -6.15 -0.03
CA ASN A 295 -16.83 -5.99 0.91
C ASN A 295 -16.53 -5.06 2.11
N ILE A 296 -15.59 -4.12 1.96
CA ILE A 296 -15.33 -3.06 2.96
C ILE A 296 -16.41 -1.97 2.84
N LEU A 297 -16.84 -1.69 1.61
CA LEU A 297 -17.94 -0.78 1.30
C LEU A 297 -19.11 -1.54 0.67
N PRO A 298 -20.36 -1.06 0.84
CA PRO A 298 -21.53 -1.67 0.21
C PRO A 298 -21.48 -1.66 -1.33
N ASP A 299 -22.00 -2.71 -1.97
CA ASP A 299 -22.12 -2.86 -3.44
C ASP A 299 -22.91 -1.74 -4.13
N SER A 300 -23.73 -1.00 -3.39
CA SER A 300 -24.48 0.15 -3.92
C SER A 300 -23.60 1.38 -4.19
N ILE A 301 -22.37 1.40 -3.66
CA ILE A 301 -21.42 2.48 -3.90
C ILE A 301 -20.74 2.26 -5.25
N THR A 302 -20.91 3.21 -6.15
CA THR A 302 -20.44 3.11 -7.54
C THR A 302 -19.43 4.18 -7.94
N SER A 303 -19.15 5.13 -7.04
CA SER A 303 -18.20 6.21 -7.28
C SER A 303 -17.47 6.63 -6.02
N ALA A 304 -16.30 7.25 -6.19
CA ALA A 304 -15.52 7.77 -5.07
C ALA A 304 -16.20 8.92 -4.34
N GLN A 305 -17.04 9.71 -5.03
CA GLN A 305 -17.86 10.74 -4.38
C GLN A 305 -18.92 10.10 -3.46
N GLN A 306 -19.63 9.07 -3.93
CA GLN A 306 -20.59 8.34 -3.09
C GLN A 306 -19.91 7.69 -1.89
N ALA A 307 -18.71 7.14 -2.07
CA ALA A 307 -17.91 6.59 -0.98
C ALA A 307 -17.57 7.65 0.07
N ALA A 308 -17.09 8.83 -0.34
CA ALA A 308 -16.77 9.93 0.58
C ALA A 308 -18.00 10.38 1.39
N ILE A 309 -19.16 10.52 0.73
CA ILE A 309 -20.43 10.84 1.41
C ILE A 309 -20.79 9.74 2.42
N TYR A 310 -20.82 8.48 1.97
CA TYR A 310 -21.18 7.34 2.80
C TYR A 310 -20.29 7.27 4.04
N VAL A 311 -18.97 7.29 3.85
CA VAL A 311 -17.99 7.23 4.93
C VAL A 311 -18.18 8.42 5.87
N GLY A 312 -18.37 9.63 5.35
CA GLY A 312 -18.63 10.84 6.15
C GLY A 312 -19.82 10.69 7.09
N THR A 313 -20.90 10.01 6.68
CA THR A 313 -22.06 9.74 7.57
C THR A 313 -21.77 8.76 8.70
N LYS A 314 -20.65 8.02 8.65
CA LYS A 314 -20.27 7.00 9.64
C LYS A 314 -19.23 7.49 10.64
N LEU A 315 -18.69 8.70 10.48
CA LEU A 315 -17.66 9.23 11.36
C LEU A 315 -18.26 9.94 12.58
N HIS A 316 -17.65 9.72 13.74
CA HIS A 316 -18.04 10.41 14.98
C HIS A 316 -17.57 11.88 15.04
N ARG A 317 -16.58 12.24 14.21
CA ARG A 317 -16.02 13.59 14.10
C ARG A 317 -16.06 14.06 12.64
N PRO A 318 -16.20 15.36 12.39
CA PRO A 318 -16.09 15.90 11.03
C PRO A 318 -14.76 15.49 10.40
N PHE A 319 -14.81 15.02 9.17
CA PHE A 319 -13.65 14.79 8.31
C PHE A 319 -13.82 15.65 7.07
N TYR A 320 -12.85 16.52 6.81
CA TYR A 320 -12.89 17.46 5.70
C TYR A 320 -12.01 16.93 4.59
N PHE A 321 -12.61 16.52 3.47
CA PHE A 321 -11.85 16.09 2.32
C PHE A 321 -11.33 17.31 1.56
N ARG A 322 -10.01 17.45 1.44
CA ARG A 322 -9.41 18.64 0.79
C ARG A 322 -9.45 18.59 -0.73
N CYS A 323 -9.56 17.39 -1.32
CA CYS A 323 -9.39 17.15 -2.75
C CYS A 323 -10.66 16.65 -3.47
N VAL A 324 -11.86 16.87 -2.90
CA VAL A 324 -13.14 16.39 -3.47
C VAL A 324 -13.81 17.38 -4.42
N PRO A 325 -14.70 16.92 -5.33
CA PRO A 325 -15.44 17.79 -6.24
C PRO A 325 -16.21 18.90 -5.51
N VAL A 326 -16.35 20.09 -6.13
CA VAL A 326 -16.99 21.27 -5.54
C VAL A 326 -18.41 20.99 -5.02
N SER A 327 -19.16 20.13 -5.69
CA SER A 327 -20.50 19.70 -5.24
C SER A 327 -20.50 19.04 -3.86
N GLN A 328 -19.40 18.42 -3.46
CA GLN A 328 -19.21 17.83 -2.13
C GLN A 328 -19.00 18.92 -1.06
N LEU A 329 -18.27 20.00 -1.38
CA LEU A 329 -18.07 21.13 -0.45
C LEU A 329 -19.39 21.81 -0.09
N ASP A 330 -20.33 21.88 -1.03
CA ASP A 330 -21.65 22.44 -0.77
C ASP A 330 -22.49 21.51 0.13
N ILE A 331 -22.37 20.19 -0.03
CA ILE A 331 -22.98 19.21 0.87
C ILE A 331 -22.39 19.32 2.28
N GLU A 332 -21.06 19.44 2.41
CA GLU A 332 -20.39 19.63 3.70
C GLU A 332 -20.84 20.92 4.41
N LYS A 333 -21.00 22.02 3.66
CA LYS A 333 -21.56 23.29 4.17
C LYS A 333 -23.03 23.18 4.57
N GLU A 334 -23.84 22.41 3.86
CA GLU A 334 -25.25 22.18 4.23
C GLU A 334 -25.38 21.25 5.44
N MET A 335 -24.53 20.22 5.54
CA MET A 335 -24.45 19.35 6.72
C MET A 335 -24.10 20.11 8.00
N GLN A 336 -23.28 21.17 7.90
CA GLN A 336 -23.01 22.09 9.02
C GLN A 336 -24.26 22.86 9.47
N LYS A 337 -25.20 23.16 8.57
CA LYS A 337 -26.42 23.94 8.85
C LYS A 337 -27.55 23.08 9.43
N THR A 338 -27.65 21.81 9.05
CA THR A 338 -28.81 20.96 9.33
C THR A 338 -28.65 20.08 10.57
N ASN A 339 -28.43 20.64 11.77
CA ASN A 339 -28.60 20.03 13.12
C ASN A 339 -28.13 18.58 13.42
N ALA A 340 -27.50 17.83 12.51
CA ALA A 340 -26.85 16.56 12.79
C ALA A 340 -25.63 16.72 13.71
N TYR A 341 -25.20 17.98 13.90
CA TYR A 341 -24.15 18.46 14.80
C TYR A 341 -24.64 19.00 16.15
N LYS A 342 -25.93 18.88 16.54
CA LYS A 342 -26.43 19.45 17.81
C LYS A 342 -26.28 18.60 19.07
N THR A 343 -25.59 17.47 19.03
CA THR A 343 -25.26 16.67 20.22
C THR A 343 -24.06 17.18 21.02
N TRP A 344 -23.48 18.32 20.65
CA TRP A 344 -22.19 18.78 21.19
C TRP A 344 -22.28 19.72 22.41
N GLU A 345 -23.41 20.39 22.67
CA GLU A 345 -23.57 21.20 23.90
C GLU A 345 -23.75 20.35 25.17
N LYS A 346 -23.97 19.04 25.04
CA LYS A 346 -24.27 18.15 26.17
C LYS A 346 -23.06 17.36 26.71
N TYR A 347 -21.88 17.51 26.11
CA TYR A 347 -20.67 16.75 26.45
C TYR A 347 -19.45 17.65 26.70
N GLN A 348 -19.66 18.86 27.24
CA GLN A 348 -18.57 19.71 27.74
C GLN A 348 -17.92 19.19 29.04
N ASP A 349 -18.46 18.14 29.65
CA ASP A 349 -17.93 17.51 30.88
C ASP A 349 -17.24 16.16 30.62
N PHE A 350 -16.51 16.01 29.51
CA PHE A 350 -15.73 14.79 29.23
C PHE A 350 -14.34 14.90 29.86
N ASP A 351 -14.06 14.05 30.86
CA ASP A 351 -12.78 13.95 31.56
C ASP A 351 -11.72 13.28 30.65
N GLU A 352 -10.66 14.03 30.30
CA GLU A 352 -9.54 13.56 29.47
C GLU A 352 -8.81 12.33 30.03
N THR A 353 -9.07 11.94 31.29
CA THR A 353 -8.48 10.75 31.92
C THR A 353 -9.11 9.41 31.51
N GLU A 354 -10.26 9.41 30.80
CA GLU A 354 -10.92 8.17 30.32
C GLU A 354 -10.44 7.70 28.93
N LEU A 355 -9.53 8.43 28.28
CA LEU A 355 -8.85 7.91 27.09
C LEU A 355 -7.89 6.77 27.51
N PRO A 356 -7.86 5.63 26.80
CA PRO A 356 -6.79 4.66 27.00
C PRO A 356 -5.46 5.37 26.83
N LYS A 357 -4.71 5.47 27.93
CA LYS A 357 -3.40 6.12 27.96
C LYS A 357 -2.57 5.52 26.83
N ARG A 358 -2.11 6.39 25.91
CA ARG A 358 -1.11 6.03 24.91
C ARG A 358 -0.01 5.23 25.62
N ARG A 359 0.26 4.00 25.17
CA ARG A 359 1.55 3.36 25.45
C ARG A 359 2.59 4.25 24.78
N GLY A 360 3.19 5.13 25.58
CA GLY A 360 4.17 6.09 25.09
C GLY A 360 5.40 5.37 24.58
N HIS A 361 5.87 5.78 23.40
CA HIS A 361 7.28 5.65 23.08
C HIS A 361 8.12 6.29 24.20
N GLY A 362 9.22 5.65 24.51
CA GLY A 362 10.00 5.82 25.73
C GLY A 362 10.18 7.27 26.17
N LYS A 363 9.75 7.56 27.41
CA LYS A 363 10.29 8.69 28.15
C LYS A 363 11.77 8.44 28.38
N SER A 364 12.61 9.31 27.84
CA SER A 364 13.92 9.61 28.38
C SER A 364 13.78 9.84 29.90
N ARG A 365 14.42 8.97 30.67
CA ARG A 365 14.76 9.23 32.07
C ARG A 365 16.13 9.87 32.07
N GLY A 366 16.18 11.15 32.40
CA GLY A 366 17.42 11.87 32.60
C GLY A 366 17.15 13.36 32.80
N ASP A 367 16.59 13.73 33.96
CA ASP A 367 17.23 14.71 34.83
C ASP A 367 16.40 14.99 36.10
N LYS A 368 17.06 14.68 37.23
CA LYS A 368 16.75 14.95 38.66
C LYS A 368 15.72 14.07 39.37
#